data_AF-A0A6A3HR57-F1
#
_entry.id   AF-A0A6A3HR57-F1
#
_cell.length_a   1.000
_cell.length_b   1.000
_cell.length_c   1.000
_cell.angle_alpha   90.00
_cell.angle_beta   90.00
_cell.angle_gamma   90.00
#
_symmetry.space_group_name_H-M   'P 1'
#
loop_
_entity.id
_entity.type
_entity.pdbx_description
1 polymer ?
#
loop_
_entity_poly.entity_id
_entity_poly.type
_entity_poly.pdbx_seq_one_letter_code
_entity_poly.pdbx_strand_id
1 'polypeptide(L)'
;MKLGITLPPNNYPLSRPGEAGPEYLLDTPLRKALSEYARRSGASLQTFVEMVRGQTANDYRPNKNLVPAVLNKVCKGYERLEELQQIVHGGVEVRLSKTPPRQVKRPPNHGSARDRLNGLRKNIRKEQDAGRCLVLDRDLLEQWPEIIISPFGVVDKGGED
;
A
#
# COMPACT_ATOMS: atom_id res chain seq x y z
N MET A 1 11.43 -15.82 7.76
CA MET A 1 11.99 -14.44 7.73
C MET A 1 13.20 -14.36 8.65
N LYS A 2 14.32 -13.77 8.22
CA LYS A 2 15.62 -13.71 8.93
C LYS A 2 15.60 -13.07 10.34
N LEU A 3 14.48 -12.45 10.75
CA LEU A 3 14.37 -11.67 11.99
C LEU A 3 13.44 -12.30 13.05
N GLY A 4 13.07 -13.57 12.89
CA GLY A 4 12.22 -14.28 13.86
C GLY A 4 10.79 -13.75 13.94
N ILE A 5 10.31 -13.07 12.89
CA ILE A 5 8.95 -12.56 12.81
C ILE A 5 8.10 -13.57 12.05
N THR A 6 7.01 -13.99 12.70
CA THR A 6 6.01 -14.87 12.12
C THR A 6 4.90 -14.02 11.52
N LEU A 7 4.60 -14.25 10.24
CA LEU A 7 3.41 -13.66 9.64
C LEU A 7 2.17 -14.31 10.26
N PRO A 8 1.14 -13.51 10.57
CA PRO A 8 -0.10 -14.05 11.12
C PRO A 8 -0.81 -14.94 10.09
N PRO A 9 -1.60 -15.91 10.55
CA PRO A 9 -2.49 -16.66 9.67
C PRO A 9 -3.52 -15.74 9.00
N ASN A 10 -3.94 -16.09 7.78
CA ASN A 10 -4.90 -15.32 6.99
C ASN A 10 -6.37 -15.55 7.41
N ASN A 11 -6.64 -15.53 8.72
CA ASN A 11 -7.96 -15.84 9.30
C ASN A 11 -8.45 -14.75 10.26
N TYR A 12 -7.84 -13.57 10.26
CA TYR A 12 -8.29 -12.48 11.12
C TYR A 12 -9.68 -11.99 10.67
N PRO A 13 -10.62 -11.78 11.59
CA PRO A 13 -11.99 -11.41 11.23
C PRO A 13 -12.07 -10.09 10.47
N LEU A 14 -12.88 -10.08 9.41
CA LEU A 14 -13.16 -8.89 8.60
C LEU A 14 -13.93 -7.83 9.39
N SER A 15 -14.85 -8.27 10.25
CA SER A 15 -15.72 -7.41 11.05
C SER A 15 -16.13 -8.11 12.35
N ARG A 16 -16.75 -7.35 13.24
CA ARG A 16 -17.43 -7.84 14.44
C ARG A 16 -18.86 -7.28 14.50
N PRO A 17 -19.78 -7.92 15.24
CA PRO A 17 -21.09 -7.34 15.50
C PRO A 17 -20.95 -5.97 16.19
N GLY A 18 -21.75 -5.01 15.77
CA GLY A 18 -21.86 -3.67 16.36
C GLY A 18 -23.32 -3.22 16.41
N GLU A 19 -23.62 -2.19 17.19
CA GLU A 19 -25.00 -1.75 17.47
C GLU A 19 -25.78 -1.33 16.21
N ALA A 20 -25.11 -0.65 15.28
CA ALA A 20 -25.70 -0.17 14.02
C ALA A 20 -25.39 -1.09 12.82
N GLY A 21 -24.92 -2.32 13.06
CA GLY A 21 -24.45 -3.26 12.04
C GLY A 21 -22.97 -3.62 12.19
N PRO A 22 -22.37 -4.30 11.20
CA PRO A 22 -21.00 -4.81 11.31
C PRO A 22 -19.98 -3.67 11.44
N GLU A 23 -19.14 -3.75 12.46
CA GLU A 23 -17.96 -2.90 12.61
C GLU A 23 -16.76 -3.58 11.93
N TYR A 24 -16.24 -2.97 10.87
CA TYR A 24 -15.11 -3.49 10.11
C TYR A 24 -13.79 -3.29 10.85
N LEU A 25 -12.92 -4.30 10.74
CA LEU A 25 -11.63 -4.35 11.42
C LEU A 25 -10.49 -4.29 10.40
N LEU A 26 -9.41 -3.58 10.76
CA LEU A 26 -8.14 -3.70 10.05
C LEU A 26 -7.44 -5.00 10.46
N ASP A 27 -6.57 -5.54 9.61
CA ASP A 27 -5.73 -6.67 9.97
C ASP A 27 -4.62 -6.22 10.92
N THR A 28 -4.94 -6.20 12.22
CA THR A 28 -4.01 -5.72 13.24
C THR A 28 -2.83 -6.66 13.48
N PRO A 29 -2.97 -8.01 13.40
CA PRO A 29 -1.81 -8.89 13.43
C PRO A 29 -0.85 -8.63 12.27
N LEU A 30 -1.35 -8.43 11.05
CA LEU A 30 -0.50 -8.18 9.88
C LEU A 30 0.21 -6.84 10.01
N ARG A 31 -0.52 -5.80 10.43
CA ARG A 31 0.07 -4.50 10.77
C ARG A 31 1.21 -4.67 11.76
N LYS A 32 0.97 -5.35 12.89
CA LYS A 32 1.98 -5.56 13.94
C LYS A 32 3.21 -6.28 13.41
N ALA A 33 3.03 -7.37 12.66
CA ALA A 33 4.14 -8.16 12.12
C ALA A 33 4.99 -7.34 11.14
N LEU A 34 4.36 -6.61 10.23
CA LEU A 34 5.05 -5.78 9.24
C LEU A 34 5.75 -4.58 9.90
N SER A 35 5.11 -3.91 10.86
CA SER A 35 5.74 -2.82 11.61
C SER A 35 6.94 -3.29 12.42
N GLU A 36 6.81 -4.44 13.09
CA GLU A 36 7.90 -5.05 13.84
C GLU A 36 9.08 -5.38 12.93
N TYR A 37 8.79 -5.88 11.72
CA TYR A 37 9.82 -6.19 10.74
C TYR A 37 10.55 -4.93 10.28
N ALA A 38 9.81 -3.87 9.95
CA ALA A 38 10.40 -2.60 9.57
C ALA A 38 11.34 -2.07 10.66
N ARG A 39 10.89 -2.08 11.93
CA ARG A 39 11.69 -1.64 13.08
C ARG A 39 12.94 -2.50 13.29
N ARG A 40 12.80 -3.82 13.34
CA ARG A 40 13.94 -4.73 13.61
C ARG A 40 14.96 -4.78 12.48
N SER A 41 14.50 -4.64 11.25
CA SER A 41 15.39 -4.69 10.08
C SER A 41 16.19 -3.40 9.91
N GLY A 42 15.68 -2.26 10.41
CA GLY A 42 16.22 -0.95 10.07
C GLY A 42 16.23 -0.68 8.57
N ALA A 43 15.39 -1.39 7.79
CA ALA A 43 15.39 -1.29 6.34
C ALA A 43 14.99 0.12 5.89
N SER A 44 15.60 0.58 4.79
CA SER A 44 15.10 1.73 4.06
C SER A 44 13.67 1.48 3.57
N LEU A 45 12.91 2.54 3.31
CA LEU A 45 11.55 2.42 2.78
C LEU A 45 11.53 1.58 1.50
N GLN A 46 12.50 1.81 0.61
CA GLN A 46 12.66 1.07 -0.65
C GLN A 46 12.83 -0.44 -0.40
N THR A 47 13.82 -0.84 0.40
CA THR A 47 14.08 -2.26 0.68
C THR A 47 12.88 -2.94 1.34
N PHE A 48 12.19 -2.22 2.23
CA PHE A 48 10.98 -2.74 2.86
C PHE A 48 9.84 -2.95 1.85
N VAL A 49 9.58 -1.97 0.97
CA VAL A 49 8.53 -2.06 -0.07
C VAL A 49 8.84 -3.16 -1.08
N GLU A 50 10.09 -3.28 -1.53
CA GLU A 50 10.55 -4.36 -2.43
C GLU A 50 10.27 -5.73 -1.83
N MET A 51 10.60 -5.91 -0.54
CA MET A 51 10.32 -7.15 0.20
C MET A 51 8.82 -7.46 0.24
N VAL A 52 7.99 -6.47 0.57
CA VAL A 52 6.52 -6.65 0.60
C VAL A 52 5.98 -7.03 -0.79
N ARG A 53 6.53 -6.45 -1.86
CA ARG A 53 6.10 -6.70 -3.24
C ARG A 53 6.66 -8.00 -3.83
N GLY A 54 7.52 -8.71 -3.10
CA GLY A 54 8.21 -9.90 -3.61
C GLY A 54 9.14 -9.56 -4.78
N GLN A 55 9.76 -8.39 -4.76
CA GLN A 55 10.83 -8.07 -5.70
C GLN A 55 12.08 -8.87 -5.33
N THR A 56 12.61 -9.61 -6.30
CA THR A 56 13.78 -10.47 -6.14
C THR A 56 14.76 -10.18 -7.27
N ALA A 57 16.00 -10.67 -7.15
CA ALA A 57 16.99 -10.57 -8.21
C ALA A 57 16.52 -11.23 -9.53
N ASN A 58 15.71 -12.29 -9.44
CA ASN A 58 15.20 -13.02 -10.62
C ASN A 58 13.95 -12.38 -11.21
N ASP A 59 13.17 -11.69 -10.38
CA ASP A 59 11.96 -11.00 -10.80
C ASP A 59 11.81 -9.73 -9.96
N TYR A 60 12.34 -8.63 -10.49
CA TYR A 60 12.32 -7.33 -9.84
C TYR A 60 11.05 -6.53 -10.13
N ARG A 61 10.09 -7.07 -10.90
CA ARG A 61 8.88 -6.33 -11.28
C ARG A 61 8.13 -5.87 -10.03
N PRO A 62 7.81 -4.56 -9.89
CA PRO A 62 7.11 -4.06 -8.72
C PRO A 62 5.61 -4.40 -8.72
N ASN A 63 5.04 -4.68 -9.90
CA ASN A 63 3.67 -5.16 -10.05
C ASN A 63 3.68 -6.54 -10.73
N LYS A 64 3.47 -7.58 -9.93
CA LYS A 64 3.51 -8.98 -10.40
C LYS A 64 2.40 -9.33 -11.39
N ASN A 65 1.30 -8.59 -11.37
CA ASN A 65 0.18 -8.78 -12.29
C ASN A 65 0.48 -8.26 -13.70
N LEU A 66 1.49 -7.41 -13.88
CA LEU A 66 1.91 -6.96 -15.20
C LEU A 66 2.95 -7.93 -15.75
N VAL A 67 2.54 -8.78 -16.69
CA VAL A 67 3.39 -9.81 -17.29
C VAL A 67 3.93 -9.31 -18.64
N PRO A 68 5.26 -9.12 -18.79
CA PRO A 68 5.88 -8.62 -20.02
C PRO A 68 5.45 -9.36 -21.29
N ALA A 69 5.44 -10.69 -21.24
CA ALA A 69 5.08 -11.54 -22.37
C ALA A 69 3.61 -11.37 -22.80
N VAL A 70 2.71 -11.17 -21.84
CA VAL A 70 1.28 -10.91 -22.13
C VAL A 70 1.15 -9.55 -22.79
N LEU A 71 1.81 -8.52 -22.26
CA LEU A 71 1.78 -7.17 -22.83
C LEU A 71 2.33 -7.11 -24.25
N ASN A 72 3.42 -7.82 -24.55
CA ASN A 72 3.93 -7.92 -25.92
C ASN A 72 2.91 -8.49 -26.91
N LYS A 73 2.04 -9.39 -26.45
CA LYS A 73 1.00 -9.98 -27.29
C LYS A 73 -0.21 -9.05 -27.44
N VAL A 74 -0.74 -8.54 -26.32
CA VAL A 74 -2.00 -7.78 -26.33
C VAL A 74 -1.83 -6.33 -26.79
N CYS A 75 -0.64 -5.75 -26.62
CA CYS A 75 -0.31 -4.40 -27.05
C CYS A 75 0.54 -4.39 -28.34
N LYS A 76 0.46 -5.45 -29.15
CA LYS A 76 1.21 -5.53 -30.42
C LYS A 76 0.81 -4.37 -31.33
N GLY A 77 1.81 -3.62 -31.81
CA GLY A 77 1.61 -2.44 -32.67
C GLY A 77 1.28 -1.16 -31.89
N TYR A 78 1.25 -1.20 -30.56
CA TYR A 78 1.19 0.03 -29.77
C TYR A 78 2.51 0.79 -29.90
N GLU A 79 2.42 2.06 -30.30
CA GLU A 79 3.57 2.92 -30.57
C GLU A 79 4.55 2.98 -29.38
N ARG A 80 4.01 2.97 -28.15
CA ARG A 80 4.81 3.06 -26.92
C ARG A 80 4.94 1.74 -26.15
N LEU A 81 4.97 0.63 -26.89
CA LEU A 81 5.13 -0.69 -26.29
C LEU A 81 6.46 -0.80 -25.53
N GLU A 82 7.52 -0.18 -26.03
CA GLU A 82 8.83 -0.23 -25.37
C GLU A 82 8.81 0.49 -24.01
N GLU A 83 8.26 1.69 -23.93
CA GLU A 83 8.11 2.41 -22.66
C GLU A 83 7.18 1.68 -21.70
N LEU A 84 6.12 1.06 -22.21
CA LEU A 84 5.25 0.21 -21.40
C LEU A 84 6.02 -0.99 -20.83
N GLN A 85 6.89 -1.62 -21.63
CA GLN A 85 7.76 -2.70 -21.16
C GLN A 85 8.73 -2.20 -20.08
N GLN A 86 9.33 -1.01 -20.22
CA GLN A 86 10.19 -0.43 -19.19
C GLN A 86 9.44 -0.25 -17.87
N ILE A 87 8.22 0.30 -17.91
CA ILE A 87 7.37 0.48 -16.73
C ILE A 87 7.03 -0.86 -16.07
N VAL A 88 6.81 -1.91 -16.85
CA VAL A 88 6.45 -3.22 -16.31
C VAL A 88 7.64 -3.88 -15.59
N HIS A 89 8.84 -3.70 -16.12
CA HIS A 89 10.06 -4.26 -15.54
C HIS A 89 10.55 -3.49 -14.32
N GLY A 90 10.62 -2.16 -14.42
CA GLY A 90 11.21 -1.30 -13.39
C GLY A 90 10.21 -0.56 -12.51
N GLY A 91 8.94 -0.50 -12.90
CA GLY A 91 7.96 0.41 -12.33
C GLY A 91 7.96 1.78 -13.00
N VAL A 92 7.11 2.67 -12.50
CA VAL A 92 7.06 4.05 -12.99
C VAL A 92 8.20 4.85 -12.35
N GLU A 93 9.12 5.33 -13.16
CA GLU A 93 10.15 6.28 -12.73
C GLU A 93 9.63 7.72 -12.86
N VAL A 94 9.48 8.41 -11.74
CA VAL A 94 9.05 9.81 -11.71
C VAL A 94 10.26 10.69 -11.47
N ARG A 95 10.59 11.56 -12.44
CA ARG A 95 11.56 12.64 -12.25
C ARG A 95 10.84 13.87 -11.74
N LEU A 96 11.05 14.18 -10.47
CA LEU A 96 10.50 15.38 -9.86
C LEU A 96 11.33 16.60 -10.30
N SER A 97 10.66 17.66 -10.74
CA SER A 97 11.32 18.93 -11.09
C SER A 97 11.91 19.63 -9.86
N LYS A 98 11.35 19.37 -8.67
CA LYS A 98 11.83 19.83 -7.37
C LYS A 98 11.56 18.77 -6.32
N THR A 99 12.49 18.55 -5.42
CA THR A 99 12.29 17.68 -4.25
C THR A 99 11.26 18.31 -3.31
N PRO A 100 10.19 17.59 -2.93
CA PRO A 100 9.23 18.07 -1.93
C PRO A 100 9.95 18.40 -0.62
N PRO A 101 9.57 19.49 0.06
CA PRO A 101 10.13 19.79 1.37
C PRO A 101 9.76 18.68 2.36
N ARG A 102 10.67 18.40 3.30
CA ARG A 102 10.39 17.45 4.39
C ARG A 102 9.16 17.91 5.16
N GLN A 103 8.17 17.03 5.28
CA GLN A 103 6.95 17.34 5.98
C GLN A 103 7.13 17.20 7.49
N VAL A 104 7.11 18.33 8.21
CA VAL A 104 7.25 18.35 9.68
C VAL A 104 5.90 18.25 10.38
N LYS A 105 4.82 18.68 9.71
CA LYS A 105 3.44 18.65 10.25
C LYS A 105 2.54 17.83 9.34
N ARG A 106 1.76 16.93 9.95
CA ARG A 106 0.74 16.15 9.26
C ARG A 106 -0.49 17.04 8.96
N PRO A 107 -0.98 17.10 7.72
CA PRO A 107 -2.24 17.77 7.41
C PRO A 107 -3.41 17.03 8.07
N PRO A 108 -4.42 17.73 8.59
CA PRO A 108 -5.61 17.09 9.15
C PRO A 108 -6.36 16.36 8.03
N ASN A 109 -6.94 15.20 8.37
CA ASN A 109 -7.89 14.54 7.47
C ASN A 109 -9.16 15.40 7.33
N HIS A 110 -9.85 15.26 6.20
CA HIS A 110 -11.16 15.86 5.99
C HIS A 110 -12.18 15.32 7.01
N GLY A 111 -13.18 16.14 7.39
CA GLY A 111 -14.20 15.76 8.38
C GLY A 111 -14.92 14.46 8.04
N SER A 112 -15.21 14.26 6.74
CA SER A 112 -15.90 13.04 6.26
C SER A 112 -15.16 11.73 6.55
N ALA A 113 -13.85 11.75 6.76
CA ALA A 113 -13.10 10.56 7.16
C ALA A 113 -13.43 10.12 8.59
N ARG A 114 -13.77 11.07 9.47
CA ARG A 114 -14.23 10.78 10.84
C ARG A 114 -15.67 10.29 10.82
N ASP A 115 -16.54 10.98 10.09
CA ASP A 115 -17.97 10.67 10.01
C ASP A 115 -18.22 9.29 9.40
N ARG A 116 -17.36 8.84 8.48
CA ARG A 116 -17.46 7.55 7.80
C ARG A 116 -16.36 6.56 8.18
N LEU A 117 -15.90 6.60 9.44
CA LEU A 117 -14.77 5.78 9.91
C LEU A 117 -14.97 4.27 9.64
N ASN A 118 -16.17 3.74 9.84
CA ASN A 118 -16.43 2.31 9.61
C ASN A 118 -16.32 1.94 8.11
N GLY A 119 -16.83 2.78 7.21
CA GLY A 119 -16.67 2.61 5.77
C GLY A 119 -15.21 2.76 5.32
N LEU A 120 -14.47 3.68 5.94
CA LEU A 120 -13.03 3.81 5.72
C LEU A 120 -12.28 2.54 6.13
N ARG A 121 -12.57 1.97 7.30
CA ARG A 121 -11.95 0.70 7.75
C ARG A 121 -12.25 -0.43 6.78
N LYS A 122 -13.50 -0.57 6.33
CA LYS A 122 -13.89 -1.56 5.31
C LYS A 122 -13.04 -1.45 4.05
N ASN A 123 -12.89 -0.23 3.52
CA ASN A 123 -12.14 0.01 2.29
C ASN A 123 -10.65 -0.26 2.48
N ILE A 124 -10.05 0.24 3.57
CA ILE A 124 -8.63 -0.03 3.88
C ILE A 124 -8.41 -1.54 4.05
N ARG A 125 -9.29 -2.24 4.77
CA ARG A 125 -9.18 -3.69 4.97
C ARG A 125 -9.21 -4.45 3.65
N LYS A 126 -10.10 -4.09 2.73
CA LYS A 126 -10.15 -4.66 1.37
C LYS A 126 -8.85 -4.46 0.59
N GLU A 127 -8.25 -3.27 0.69
CA GLU A 127 -6.98 -2.98 0.03
C GLU A 127 -5.79 -3.68 0.70
N GLN A 128 -5.85 -3.85 2.02
CA GLN A 128 -4.85 -4.58 2.82
C GLN A 128 -4.86 -6.07 2.46
N ASP A 129 -6.04 -6.71 2.45
CA ASP A 129 -6.20 -8.13 2.09
C ASP A 129 -5.73 -8.43 0.66
N ALA A 130 -5.87 -7.44 -0.23
CA ALA A 130 -5.41 -7.57 -1.61
C ALA A 130 -3.92 -7.21 -1.81
N GLY A 131 -3.19 -6.87 -0.75
CA GLY A 131 -1.78 -6.45 -0.82
C GLY A 131 -1.57 -5.14 -1.60
N ARG A 132 -2.62 -4.32 -1.77
CA ARG A 132 -2.55 -3.04 -2.50
C ARG A 132 -2.22 -1.86 -1.61
N CYS A 133 -2.47 -1.95 -0.30
CA CYS A 133 -2.04 -0.97 0.68
C CYS A 133 -1.35 -1.62 1.88
N LEU A 134 -0.52 -0.82 2.55
CA LEU A 134 0.13 -1.19 3.80
C LEU A 134 -0.50 -0.42 4.94
N VAL A 135 -0.88 -1.14 6.00
CA VAL A 135 -1.26 -0.55 7.28
C VAL A 135 -0.10 -0.79 8.23
N LEU A 136 0.49 0.29 8.73
CA LEU A 136 1.70 0.26 9.56
C LEU A 136 1.52 1.19 10.77
N ASP A 137 2.38 1.01 11.78
CA ASP A 137 2.37 1.86 12.97
C ASP A 137 3.01 3.22 12.68
N ARG A 138 2.49 4.26 13.34
CA ARG A 138 2.79 5.67 13.03
C ARG A 138 4.25 6.06 13.29
N ASP A 139 4.87 5.45 14.28
CA ASP A 139 6.25 5.70 14.71
C ASP A 139 7.28 5.42 13.60
N LEU A 140 6.95 4.58 12.61
CA LEU A 140 7.82 4.35 11.44
C LEU A 140 8.06 5.60 10.58
N LEU A 141 7.26 6.66 10.75
CA LEU A 141 7.55 7.96 10.13
C LEU A 141 8.88 8.56 10.61
N GLU A 142 9.36 8.18 11.80
CA GLU A 142 10.67 8.58 12.30
C GLU A 142 11.79 7.85 11.57
N GLN A 143 11.56 6.58 11.18
CA GLN A 143 12.49 5.76 10.41
C GLN A 143 12.51 6.14 8.92
N TRP A 144 11.38 6.57 8.37
CA TRP A 144 11.23 6.92 6.95
C TRP A 144 10.83 8.40 6.76
N PRO A 145 11.76 9.34 6.97
CA PRO A 145 11.48 10.78 6.85
C PRO A 145 11.11 11.23 5.43
N GLU A 146 11.30 10.39 4.42
CA GLU A 146 10.92 10.60 3.02
C GLU A 146 9.42 10.43 2.75
N ILE A 147 8.64 9.87 3.69
CA ILE A 147 7.19 9.71 3.52
C ILE A 147 6.49 11.06 3.56
N ILE A 148 5.71 11.33 2.52
CA ILE A 148 4.81 12.49 2.44
C ILE A 148 3.38 12.04 2.77
N ILE A 149 2.76 12.71 3.74
CA ILE A 149 1.41 12.45 4.21
C ILE A 149 0.42 13.36 3.48
N SER A 150 -0.52 12.73 2.78
CA SER A 150 -1.67 13.39 2.15
C SER A 150 -2.90 13.33 3.07
N PRO A 151 -3.75 14.39 3.13
CA PRO A 151 -5.01 14.32 3.86
C PRO A 151 -5.94 13.28 3.25
N PHE A 152 -6.64 12.54 4.10
CA PHE A 152 -7.63 11.55 3.65
C PHE A 152 -9.05 12.12 3.78
N GLY A 153 -9.90 11.80 2.81
CA GLY A 153 -11.33 12.10 2.83
C GLY A 153 -12.13 10.93 2.28
N VAL A 154 -13.40 10.86 2.67
CA VAL A 154 -14.37 9.92 2.10
C VAL A 154 -15.40 10.73 1.31
N VAL A 155 -15.71 10.27 0.11
CA VAL A 155 -16.78 10.79 -0.74
C VAL A 155 -17.73 9.65 -1.05
N ASP A 156 -19.02 9.98 -1.17
CA ASP A 156 -19.99 9.03 -1.69
C ASP A 156 -19.64 8.73 -3.14
N LYS A 157 -19.59 7.44 -3.49
CA LYS A 157 -19.68 7.08 -4.89
C LYS A 157 -21.10 7.46 -5.32
N GLY A 158 -21.23 8.27 -6.37
CA GLY A 158 -22.53 8.60 -6.94
C GLY A 158 -23.32 7.32 -7.20
N GLY A 159 -24.63 7.36 -6.97
CA GLY A 159 -25.51 6.29 -7.40
C GLY A 159 -25.38 6.11 -8.91
N GLU A 160 -25.29 4.88 -9.37
CA GLU A 160 -25.65 4.57 -10.75
C GLU A 160 -27.15 4.91 -10.88
N ASP A 161 -27.49 5.69 -11.92
CA ASP A 161 -28.87 6.08 -12.25
C ASP A 161 -29.81 4.86 -12.39
#